data_AF-A0A7Y5LAV4-F1
#
_entry.id   AF-A0A7Y5LAV4-F1
#
_cell.length_a   1.000
_cell.length_b   1.000
_cell.length_c   1.000
_cell.angle_alpha   90.00
_cell.angle_beta   90.00
_cell.angle_gamma   90.00
#
_symmetry.space_group_name_H-M   'P 1'
#
loop_
_entity.id
_entity.type
_entity.pdbx_description
1 polymer ?
#
loop_
_entity_poly.entity_id
_entity_poly.type
_entity_poly.pdbx_seq_one_letter_code
_entity_poly.pdbx_strand_id
1 'polypeptide(L)'
;MLKLIIEKELGEIIGSTKFAVTFGVCAVLILLAFYVGGRNYQVSKAQYDAAVAENLRQMEGITDWLMVRNHRVFLPPHPLAALVTGVANDIGRTATIHGRGEVGAEDSRYSDDPVFAVFRFLDLDFIFQIVLSLFAILFAYDAINGEKERGTLQLTFANAIPRAQYILGKIIGSFLALAVPLLIPIA
;
A
#
# COMPACT_ATOMS: atom_id res chain seq x y z
N MET A 1 15.79 -32.26 -4.71
CA MET A 1 15.11 -31.94 -5.99
C MET A 1 14.36 -30.61 -5.88
N LEU A 2 13.28 -30.51 -5.09
CA LEU A 2 12.50 -29.26 -4.96
C LEU A 2 13.34 -28.03 -4.55
N LYS A 3 14.17 -28.15 -3.51
CA LYS A 3 15.07 -27.07 -3.06
C LYS A 3 16.02 -26.57 -4.15
N LEU A 4 16.59 -27.49 -4.93
CA LEU A 4 17.48 -27.17 -6.06
C LEU A 4 16.75 -26.39 -7.16
N ILE A 5 15.49 -26.73 -7.43
CA ILE A 5 14.65 -25.99 -8.39
C ILE A 5 14.40 -24.57 -7.89
N ILE A 6 14.11 -24.42 -6.59
CA ILE A 6 13.88 -23.11 -5.97
C ILE A 6 15.14 -22.24 -6.01
N GLU A 7 16.30 -22.78 -5.61
CA GLU A 7 17.58 -22.03 -5.63
C GLU A 7 17.97 -21.61 -7.04
N LYS A 8 17.78 -22.50 -8.03
CA LYS A 8 17.99 -22.18 -9.44
C LYS A 8 17.07 -21.04 -9.90
N GLU A 9 15.78 -21.14 -9.59
CA GLU A 9 14.79 -20.14 -9.99
C GLU A 9 15.08 -18.78 -9.37
N LEU A 10 15.42 -18.77 -8.07
CA LEU A 10 15.74 -17.56 -7.34
C LEU A 10 16.99 -16.88 -7.93
N GLY A 11 18.03 -17.67 -8.26
CA GLY A 11 19.23 -17.16 -8.92
C GLY A 11 18.95 -16.58 -10.31
N GLU A 12 18.08 -17.23 -11.10
CA GLU A 12 17.70 -16.76 -12.43
C GLU A 12 16.88 -15.46 -12.38
N ILE A 13 15.95 -15.33 -11.43
CA ILE A 13 15.16 -14.12 -11.25
C ILE A 13 16.03 -12.98 -10.71
N ILE A 14 16.77 -13.20 -9.60
CA ILE A 14 17.59 -12.16 -8.96
C ILE A 14 18.72 -11.69 -9.89
N GLY A 15 19.31 -12.59 -10.67
CA GLY A 15 20.36 -12.27 -11.64
C GLY A 15 19.85 -11.56 -12.91
N SER A 16 18.54 -11.45 -13.10
CA SER A 16 17.95 -10.85 -14.29
C SER A 16 17.98 -9.32 -14.23
N THR A 17 18.27 -8.68 -15.37
CA THR A 17 18.12 -7.22 -15.50
C THR A 17 16.70 -6.76 -15.23
N LYS A 18 15.69 -7.60 -15.55
CA LYS A 18 14.27 -7.29 -15.27
C LYS A 18 14.06 -7.08 -13.78
N PHE A 19 14.63 -7.94 -12.95
CA PHE A 19 14.52 -7.85 -11.50
C PHE A 19 15.16 -6.57 -10.96
N ALA A 20 16.35 -6.22 -11.43
CA ALA A 20 17.01 -4.97 -11.02
C ALA A 20 16.16 -3.73 -11.35
N VAL A 21 15.55 -3.70 -12.54
CA VAL A 21 14.66 -2.59 -12.96
C VAL A 21 13.39 -2.56 -12.12
N THR A 22 12.69 -3.69 -11.97
CA THR A 22 11.44 -3.75 -11.19
C THR A 22 11.69 -3.43 -9.71
N PHE A 23 12.81 -3.90 -9.15
CA PHE A 23 13.19 -3.60 -7.77
C PHE A 23 13.53 -2.12 -7.60
N GLY A 24 14.31 -1.53 -8.52
CA GLY A 24 14.62 -0.10 -8.50
C GLY A 24 13.36 0.76 -8.60
N VAL A 25 12.45 0.43 -9.51
CA VAL A 25 11.15 1.12 -9.63
C VAL A 25 10.34 0.97 -8.35
N CYS A 26 10.25 -0.23 -7.79
CA CYS A 26 9.54 -0.48 -6.53
C CYS A 26 10.12 0.35 -5.38
N ALA A 27 11.44 0.34 -5.22
CA ALA A 27 12.12 1.11 -4.20
C ALA A 27 11.86 2.62 -4.33
N VAL A 28 11.92 3.15 -5.55
CA VAL A 28 11.61 4.56 -5.83
C VAL A 28 10.16 4.88 -5.49
N LEU A 29 9.21 4.03 -5.89
CA LEU A 29 7.79 4.21 -5.57
C LEU A 29 7.51 4.16 -4.08
N ILE A 30 8.15 3.23 -3.35
CA ILE A 30 8.04 3.13 -1.89
C ILE A 30 8.57 4.41 -1.24
N LEU A 31 9.77 4.87 -1.60
CA LEU A 31 10.34 6.11 -1.06
C LEU A 31 9.43 7.32 -1.34
N LEU A 32 8.84 7.39 -2.54
CA LEU A 32 7.91 8.44 -2.90
C LEU A 32 6.60 8.34 -2.09
N ALA A 33 6.08 7.13 -1.85
CA ALA A 33 4.92 6.90 -0.98
C ALA A 33 5.18 7.39 0.45
N PHE A 34 6.34 7.03 1.03
CA PHE A 34 6.75 7.53 2.35
C PHE A 34 6.86 9.05 2.39
N TYR A 35 7.45 9.66 1.35
CA TYR A 35 7.58 11.11 1.27
C TYR A 35 6.21 11.80 1.17
N VAL A 36 5.36 11.37 0.24
CA VAL A 36 4.02 11.93 0.02
C VAL A 36 3.14 11.72 1.25
N GLY A 37 3.13 10.52 1.81
CA GLY A 37 2.35 10.19 3.00
C GLY A 37 2.81 10.97 4.24
N GLY A 38 4.12 11.13 4.45
CA GLY A 38 4.67 11.98 5.50
C GLY A 38 4.28 13.46 5.35
N ARG A 39 4.34 13.99 4.12
CA ARG A 39 3.87 15.37 3.84
C ARG A 39 2.37 15.52 4.07
N ASN A 40 1.57 14.55 3.65
CA ASN A 40 0.12 14.57 3.85
C ASN A 40 -0.24 14.53 5.34
N TYR A 41 0.48 13.76 6.15
CA TYR A 41 0.29 13.74 7.61
C TYR A 41 0.56 15.09 8.24
N GLN A 42 1.67 15.76 7.87
CA GLN A 42 2.00 17.09 8.40
C GLN A 42 0.93 18.14 8.03
N VAL A 43 0.46 18.12 6.78
CA VAL A 43 -0.64 19.01 6.34
C VAL A 43 -1.91 18.73 7.14
N SER A 44 -2.24 17.45 7.33
CA SER A 44 -3.44 17.04 8.08
C SER A 44 -3.37 17.45 9.55
N LYS A 45 -2.18 17.36 10.16
CA LYS A 45 -1.94 17.82 11.52
C LYS A 45 -2.06 19.33 11.64
N ALA A 46 -1.46 20.09 10.73
CA ALA A 46 -1.58 21.54 10.73
C ALA A 46 -3.05 22.01 10.57
N GLN A 47 -3.82 21.33 9.72
CA GLN A 47 -5.26 21.58 9.57
C GLN A 47 -6.02 21.27 10.86
N TYR A 48 -5.71 20.16 11.53
CA TYR A 48 -6.31 19.80 12.82
C TYR A 48 -6.00 20.84 13.90
N ASP A 49 -4.73 21.23 14.07
CA ASP A 49 -4.30 22.19 15.07
C ASP A 49 -4.95 23.57 14.84
N ALA A 50 -5.03 24.03 13.59
CA ALA A 50 -5.71 25.27 13.22
C ALA A 50 -7.21 25.21 13.50
N ALA A 51 -7.86 24.09 13.19
CA ALA A 51 -9.28 23.89 13.42
C ALA A 51 -9.63 23.86 14.92
N VAL A 52 -8.80 23.22 15.74
CA VAL A 52 -8.95 23.22 17.21
C VAL A 52 -8.75 24.62 17.80
N ALA A 53 -7.76 25.38 17.32
CA ALA A 53 -7.52 26.74 17.79
C ALA A 53 -8.69 27.69 17.44
N GLU A 54 -9.25 27.57 16.25
CA GLU A 54 -10.44 28.35 15.85
C GLU A 54 -11.69 27.94 16.64
N ASN A 55 -11.86 26.64 16.85
CA ASN A 55 -12.94 26.08 17.67
C ASN A 55 -12.91 26.64 19.11
N LEU A 56 -11.72 26.66 19.75
CA LEU A 56 -11.53 27.24 21.07
C LEU A 56 -11.85 28.75 21.11
N ARG A 57 -11.40 29.52 20.10
CA ARG A 57 -11.72 30.96 20.00
C ARG A 57 -13.21 31.23 19.88
N GLN A 58 -13.92 30.40 19.12
CA GLN A 58 -15.37 30.51 19.01
C GLN A 58 -16.07 30.19 20.33
N MET A 59 -15.47 29.33 21.19
CA MET A 59 -16.02 28.98 22.50
C MET A 59 -15.78 30.05 23.59
N GLU A 60 -14.69 30.83 23.51
CA GLU A 60 -14.33 31.84 24.53
C GLU A 60 -15.39 32.94 24.73
N GLY A 61 -16.27 33.16 23.75
CA GLY A 61 -17.34 34.17 23.83
C GLY A 61 -18.75 33.63 24.10
N ILE A 62 -18.93 32.32 24.24
CA ILE A 62 -20.26 31.70 24.32
C ILE A 62 -20.62 31.39 25.77
N THR A 63 -21.63 32.09 26.30
CA THR A 63 -22.15 31.88 27.66
C THR A 63 -23.43 31.03 27.70
N ASP A 64 -24.09 30.85 26.56
CA ASP A 64 -25.36 30.12 26.45
C ASP A 64 -25.16 28.71 25.89
N TRP A 65 -25.64 27.70 26.62
CA TRP A 65 -25.55 26.28 26.25
C TRP A 65 -26.27 25.98 24.91
N LEU A 66 -27.29 26.76 24.56
CA LEU A 66 -28.01 26.59 23.30
C LEU A 66 -27.15 26.86 22.06
N MET A 67 -26.12 27.70 22.17
CA MET A 67 -25.24 28.08 21.06
C MET A 67 -24.15 27.04 20.76
N VAL A 68 -23.89 26.13 21.69
CA VAL A 68 -22.90 25.04 21.54
C VAL A 68 -23.48 23.83 20.79
N ARG A 69 -24.79 23.84 20.50
CA ARG A 69 -25.56 22.66 20.07
C ARG A 69 -25.31 22.18 18.62
N ASN A 70 -24.61 22.96 17.79
CA ASN A 70 -24.25 22.63 16.40
C ASN A 70 -22.75 22.80 16.16
N HIS A 71 -21.96 22.30 17.09
CA HIS A 71 -20.53 22.52 17.09
C HIS A 71 -19.78 21.32 16.50
N ARG A 72 -18.84 21.60 15.58
CA ARG A 72 -18.06 20.57 14.89
C ARG A 72 -16.77 20.27 15.65
N VAL A 73 -16.56 19.01 16.00
CA VAL A 73 -15.31 18.52 16.57
C VAL A 73 -14.50 17.84 15.49
N PHE A 74 -13.21 18.14 15.43
CA PHE A 74 -12.29 17.52 14.48
C PHE A 74 -11.66 16.27 15.12
N LEU A 75 -11.52 15.20 14.36
CA LEU A 75 -10.84 13.98 14.82
C LEU A 75 -9.32 14.09 14.59
N PRO A 76 -8.49 13.60 15.54
CA PRO A 76 -7.04 13.66 15.40
C PRO A 76 -6.55 12.77 14.25
N PRO A 77 -5.58 13.22 13.44
CA PRO A 77 -5.04 12.41 12.35
C PRO A 77 -4.21 11.24 12.90
N HIS A 78 -4.45 10.03 12.39
CA HIS A 78 -3.69 8.84 12.79
C HIS A 78 -2.26 8.87 12.21
N PRO A 79 -1.22 8.59 13.02
CA PRO A 79 0.17 8.60 12.55
C PRO A 79 0.44 7.52 11.49
N LEU A 80 -0.23 6.37 11.57
CA LEU A 80 -0.10 5.29 10.59
C LEU A 80 -0.72 5.64 9.22
N ALA A 81 -1.61 6.63 9.16
CA ALA A 81 -2.16 7.14 7.91
C ALA A 81 -1.09 7.78 7.00
N ALA A 82 0.09 8.08 7.55
CA ALA A 82 1.25 8.49 6.76
C ALA A 82 1.86 7.36 5.92
N LEU A 83 1.64 6.09 6.28
CA LEU A 83 2.16 4.92 5.55
C LEU A 83 1.06 4.24 4.73
N VAL A 84 -0.07 3.97 5.39
CA VAL A 84 -1.22 3.28 4.81
C VAL A 84 -2.45 4.08 5.19
N THR A 85 -3.08 4.71 4.19
CA THR A 85 -4.25 5.55 4.46
C THR A 85 -5.47 4.70 4.82
N GLY A 86 -5.62 3.52 4.21
CA GLY A 86 -6.71 2.59 4.50
C GLY A 86 -8.08 3.27 4.43
N VAL A 87 -8.89 3.09 5.48
CA VAL A 87 -10.23 3.66 5.61
C VAL A 87 -10.21 5.10 6.16
N ALA A 88 -9.03 5.64 6.53
CA ALA A 88 -8.94 6.96 7.15
C ALA A 88 -9.35 8.11 6.21
N ASN A 89 -9.30 7.89 4.90
CA ASN A 89 -9.81 8.84 3.90
C ASN A 89 -11.30 8.65 3.61
N ASP A 90 -11.87 7.47 3.90
CA ASP A 90 -13.29 7.14 3.72
C ASP A 90 -14.14 7.60 4.92
N ILE A 91 -13.55 7.67 6.11
CA ILE A 91 -14.22 8.11 7.34
C ILE A 91 -14.23 9.64 7.41
N GLY A 92 -15.32 10.20 7.92
CA GLY A 92 -15.45 11.64 8.17
C GLY A 92 -14.38 12.16 9.15
N ARG A 93 -13.84 13.35 8.87
CA ARG A 93 -12.81 14.00 9.68
C ARG A 93 -13.39 14.92 10.76
N THR A 94 -14.67 15.21 10.67
CA THR A 94 -15.40 16.07 11.60
C THR A 94 -16.59 15.32 12.18
N ALA A 95 -17.02 15.68 13.37
CA ALA A 95 -18.22 15.15 13.98
C ALA A 95 -19.02 16.33 14.52
N THR A 96 -20.24 16.51 14.03
CA THR A 96 -21.12 17.56 14.52
C THR A 96 -21.80 17.07 15.80
N ILE A 97 -21.52 17.72 16.93
CA ILE A 97 -22.16 17.36 18.21
C ILE A 97 -23.60 17.90 18.18
N HIS A 98 -24.57 17.00 18.36
CA HIS A 98 -25.97 17.34 18.53
C HIS A 98 -26.47 16.94 19.91
N GLY A 99 -27.38 17.73 20.49
CA GLY A 99 -27.97 17.44 21.81
C GLY A 99 -28.91 16.23 21.86
N ARG A 100 -29.24 15.61 20.72
CA ARG A 100 -30.02 14.37 20.56
C ARG A 100 -29.64 13.70 19.23
N GLY A 101 -29.58 12.37 19.21
CA GLY A 101 -29.23 11.57 18.03
C GLY A 101 -27.84 10.95 18.11
N GLU A 102 -27.51 10.10 17.14
CA GLU A 102 -26.19 9.50 17.00
C GLU A 102 -25.21 10.50 16.37
N VAL A 103 -24.00 10.59 16.93
CA VAL A 103 -22.94 11.45 16.42
C VAL A 103 -22.16 10.67 15.36
N GLY A 104 -22.37 11.03 14.10
CA GLY A 104 -21.65 10.47 12.95
C GLY A 104 -20.41 11.28 12.60
N ALA A 105 -19.39 10.62 12.07
CA ALA A 105 -18.27 11.29 11.43
C ALA A 105 -18.68 11.74 10.01
N GLU A 106 -18.58 13.04 9.74
CA GLU A 106 -18.92 13.72 8.50
C GLU A 106 -17.66 14.35 7.86
N ASP A 107 -17.73 14.74 6.59
CA ASP A 107 -16.63 15.41 5.86
C ASP A 107 -15.40 14.50 5.63
N SER A 108 -15.56 13.49 4.77
CA SER A 108 -14.46 12.61 4.38
C SER A 108 -13.63 13.26 3.27
N ARG A 109 -12.32 12.97 3.19
CA ARG A 109 -11.48 13.62 2.15
C ARG A 109 -11.93 13.28 0.74
N TYR A 110 -12.54 12.10 0.56
CA TYR A 110 -13.06 11.67 -0.72
C TYR A 110 -14.42 12.30 -1.08
N SER A 111 -15.20 12.79 -0.11
CA SER A 111 -16.40 13.57 -0.42
C SER A 111 -16.06 14.97 -0.93
N ASP A 112 -14.97 15.56 -0.43
CA ASP A 112 -14.54 16.91 -0.83
C ASP A 112 -13.81 16.91 -2.18
N ASP A 113 -12.93 15.92 -2.41
CA ASP A 113 -12.12 15.82 -3.62
C ASP A 113 -12.34 14.47 -4.33
N PRO A 114 -13.36 14.35 -5.20
CA PRO A 114 -13.72 13.09 -5.85
C PRO A 114 -12.63 12.56 -6.80
N VAL A 115 -11.71 13.43 -7.26
CA VAL A 115 -10.55 13.00 -8.07
C VAL A 115 -9.64 12.07 -7.28
N PHE A 116 -9.41 12.36 -5.99
CA PHE A 116 -8.60 11.50 -5.13
C PHE A 116 -9.31 10.20 -4.75
N ALA A 117 -10.64 10.17 -4.78
CA ALA A 117 -11.42 8.95 -4.59
C ALA A 117 -11.24 7.96 -5.77
N VAL A 118 -11.08 8.47 -6.99
CA VAL A 118 -10.91 7.63 -8.20
C VAL A 118 -9.47 7.14 -8.35
N PHE A 119 -8.48 8.03 -8.19
CA PHE A 119 -7.08 7.65 -8.42
C PHE A 119 -6.42 6.95 -7.22
N ARG A 120 -7.03 7.06 -6.03
CA ARG A 120 -6.48 6.63 -4.73
C ARG A 120 -5.14 7.31 -4.44
N PHE A 121 -4.82 7.57 -3.18
CA PHE A 121 -3.50 8.14 -2.87
C PHE A 121 -2.41 7.12 -3.15
N LEU A 122 -1.25 7.59 -3.63
CA LEU A 122 -0.06 6.76 -3.75
C LEU A 122 0.45 6.45 -2.34
N ASP A 123 0.00 5.32 -1.79
CA ASP A 123 0.38 4.81 -0.49
C ASP A 123 0.95 3.39 -0.60
N LEU A 124 1.39 2.83 0.53
CA LEU A 124 1.96 1.48 0.54
C LEU A 124 0.93 0.41 0.13
N ASP A 125 -0.35 0.60 0.46
CA ASP A 125 -1.42 -0.34 0.07
C ASP A 125 -1.53 -0.44 -1.46
N PHE A 126 -1.55 0.71 -2.15
CA PHE A 126 -1.56 0.75 -3.61
C PHE A 126 -0.36 0.01 -4.24
N ILE A 127 0.83 0.20 -3.69
CA ILE A 127 2.05 -0.45 -4.20
C ILE A 127 1.96 -1.98 -4.06
N PHE A 128 1.50 -2.47 -2.91
CA PHE A 128 1.38 -3.91 -2.69
C PHE A 128 0.24 -4.54 -3.50
N GLN A 129 -0.91 -3.86 -3.60
CA GLN A 129 -2.08 -4.40 -4.29
C GLN A 129 -1.92 -4.40 -5.81
N ILE A 130 -1.35 -3.33 -6.37
CA ILE A 130 -1.31 -3.09 -7.82
C ILE A 130 0.09 -3.30 -8.38
N VAL A 131 1.12 -2.67 -7.82
CA VAL A 131 2.47 -2.72 -8.43
C VAL A 131 3.10 -4.09 -8.26
N LEU A 132 3.08 -4.66 -7.04
CA LEU A 132 3.66 -5.99 -6.79
C LEU A 132 2.88 -7.10 -7.51
N SER A 133 1.56 -6.97 -7.68
CA SER A 133 0.77 -7.96 -8.42
C SER A 133 1.12 -7.96 -9.91
N LEU A 134 1.38 -6.79 -10.51
CA LEU A 134 1.88 -6.69 -11.88
C LEU A 134 3.27 -7.33 -12.03
N PHE A 135 4.18 -7.11 -11.06
CA PHE A 135 5.49 -7.77 -11.07
C PHE A 135 5.39 -9.28 -10.89
N ALA A 136 4.44 -9.75 -10.07
CA ALA A 136 4.19 -11.18 -9.91
C ALA A 136 3.78 -11.84 -11.23
N ILE A 137 2.89 -11.20 -11.99
CA ILE A 137 2.49 -11.67 -13.32
C ILE A 137 3.68 -11.67 -14.28
N LEU A 138 4.49 -10.60 -14.27
CA LEU A 138 5.67 -10.48 -15.14
C LEU A 138 6.68 -11.61 -14.90
N PHE A 139 7.01 -11.89 -13.64
CA PHE A 139 7.95 -12.97 -13.31
C PHE A 139 7.37 -14.36 -13.55
N ALA A 140 6.10 -14.57 -13.20
CA ALA A 140 5.44 -15.86 -13.41
C ALA A 140 5.32 -16.23 -14.90
N TYR A 141 5.14 -15.23 -15.79
CA TYR A 141 5.10 -15.45 -17.23
C TYR A 141 6.42 -15.99 -17.77
N ASP A 142 7.53 -15.33 -17.43
CA ASP A 142 8.87 -15.73 -17.87
C ASP A 142 9.32 -17.06 -17.27
N ALA A 143 8.84 -17.41 -16.06
CA ALA A 143 9.25 -18.62 -15.34
C ALA A 143 9.05 -19.91 -16.16
N ILE A 144 7.96 -20.00 -16.94
CA ILE A 144 7.66 -21.18 -17.78
C ILE A 144 7.92 -20.89 -19.26
N ASN A 145 7.46 -19.76 -19.78
CA ASN A 145 7.58 -19.47 -21.21
C ASN A 145 9.03 -19.18 -21.59
N GLY A 146 9.81 -18.53 -20.73
CA GLY A 146 11.23 -18.28 -20.98
C GLY A 146 12.05 -19.56 -21.12
N GLU A 147 11.80 -20.57 -20.27
CA GLU A 147 12.45 -21.88 -20.41
C GLU A 147 11.97 -22.67 -21.63
N LYS A 148 10.69 -22.50 -21.99
CA LYS A 148 10.12 -23.11 -23.19
C LYS A 148 10.76 -22.55 -24.46
N GLU A 149 10.95 -21.24 -24.55
CA GLU A 149 11.57 -20.56 -25.69
C GLU A 149 13.06 -20.88 -25.83
N ARG A 150 13.77 -21.00 -24.70
CA ARG A 150 15.19 -21.38 -24.68
C ARG A 150 15.43 -22.88 -24.89
N GLY A 151 14.37 -23.69 -24.94
CA GLY A 151 14.45 -25.14 -25.05
C GLY A 151 14.95 -25.86 -23.78
N THR A 152 15.25 -25.14 -22.70
CA THR A 152 15.76 -25.69 -21.44
C THR A 152 14.68 -26.50 -20.69
N LEU A 153 13.40 -26.23 -20.97
CA LEU A 153 12.29 -27.03 -20.45
C LEU A 153 12.36 -28.49 -20.92
N GLN A 154 12.70 -28.72 -22.19
CA GLN A 154 12.82 -30.08 -22.75
C GLN A 154 13.99 -30.83 -22.11
N LEU A 155 15.12 -30.14 -21.92
CA LEU A 155 16.29 -30.70 -21.24
C LEU A 155 16.00 -31.05 -19.77
N THR A 156 15.20 -30.23 -19.09
CA THR A 156 14.80 -30.49 -17.69
C THR A 156 13.93 -31.74 -17.59
N PHE A 157 12.98 -31.93 -18.51
CA PHE A 157 12.11 -33.12 -18.54
C PHE A 157 12.73 -34.36 -19.18
N ALA A 158 13.91 -34.26 -19.78
CA ALA A 158 14.71 -35.44 -20.14
C ALA A 158 15.22 -36.19 -18.89
N ASN A 159 15.23 -35.51 -17.73
CA ASN A 159 15.51 -36.12 -16.44
C ASN A 159 14.21 -36.59 -15.75
N ALA A 160 14.31 -37.53 -14.81
CA ALA A 160 13.19 -38.08 -14.06
C ALA A 160 12.63 -37.11 -13.00
N ILE A 161 12.14 -35.94 -13.42
CA ILE A 161 11.58 -34.90 -12.56
C ILE A 161 10.04 -34.88 -12.69
N PRO A 162 9.29 -35.08 -11.59
CA PRO A 162 7.84 -34.98 -11.60
C PRO A 162 7.37 -33.56 -11.98
N ARG A 163 6.43 -33.45 -12.92
CA ARG A 163 5.87 -32.15 -13.38
C ARG A 163 5.30 -31.30 -12.24
N ALA A 164 4.64 -31.94 -11.27
CA ALA A 164 4.08 -31.25 -10.11
C ALA A 164 5.16 -30.60 -9.22
N GLN A 165 6.29 -31.29 -8.99
CA GLN A 165 7.40 -30.73 -8.20
C GLN A 165 8.09 -29.58 -8.95
N TYR A 166 8.21 -29.67 -10.27
CA TYR A 166 8.75 -28.60 -11.09
C TYR A 166 7.89 -27.33 -10.99
N ILE A 167 6.57 -27.45 -11.18
CA ILE A 167 5.63 -26.32 -11.10
C ILE A 167 5.63 -25.72 -9.68
N LEU A 168 5.57 -26.55 -8.63
CA LEU A 168 5.63 -26.06 -7.25
C LEU A 168 6.95 -25.33 -6.95
N GLY A 169 8.09 -25.85 -7.42
CA GLY A 169 9.38 -25.20 -7.26
C GLY A 169 9.42 -23.83 -7.95
N LYS A 170 8.84 -23.71 -9.15
CA LYS A 170 8.72 -22.44 -9.89
C LYS A 170 7.85 -21.42 -9.16
N ILE A 171 6.68 -21.84 -8.65
CA ILE A 171 5.77 -20.98 -7.89
C ILE A 171 6.45 -20.47 -6.62
N ILE A 172 7.06 -21.36 -5.84
CA ILE A 172 7.74 -21.00 -4.59
C ILE A 172 8.95 -20.09 -4.88
N GLY A 173 9.74 -20.41 -5.91
CA GLY A 173 10.90 -19.59 -6.32
C GLY A 173 10.49 -18.19 -6.73
N SER A 174 9.45 -18.05 -7.56
CA SER A 174 8.91 -16.75 -7.98
C SER A 174 8.34 -15.95 -6.80
N PHE A 175 7.62 -16.61 -5.90
CA PHE A 175 7.08 -15.98 -4.69
C PHE A 175 8.19 -15.47 -3.77
N LEU A 176 9.21 -16.30 -3.51
CA LEU A 176 10.36 -15.90 -2.70
C LEU A 176 11.15 -14.78 -3.37
N ALA A 177 11.28 -14.78 -4.70
CA ALA A 177 11.97 -13.71 -5.42
C ALA A 177 11.29 -12.34 -5.23
N LEU A 178 9.97 -12.31 -5.08
CA LEU A 178 9.22 -11.08 -4.76
C LEU A 178 9.27 -10.73 -3.26
N ALA A 179 9.27 -11.74 -2.39
CA ALA A 179 9.23 -11.54 -0.94
C ALA A 179 10.59 -11.14 -0.37
N VAL A 180 11.69 -11.73 -0.84
CA VAL A 180 13.04 -11.47 -0.32
C VAL A 180 13.39 -9.98 -0.32
N PRO A 181 13.21 -9.22 -1.43
CA PRO A 181 13.58 -7.81 -1.46
C PRO A 181 12.75 -6.93 -0.53
N LEU A 182 11.53 -7.38 -0.21
CA LEU A 182 10.64 -6.72 0.73
C LEU A 182 11.04 -6.98 2.19
N LEU A 183 11.73 -8.09 2.46
CA LEU A 183 12.20 -8.47 3.78
C LEU A 183 13.58 -7.89 4.11
N ILE A 184 14.39 -7.51 3.10
CA ILE A 184 15.72 -6.89 3.30
C ILE A 184 15.66 -5.67 4.24
N PRO A 185 14.69 -4.74 4.13
CA PRO A 185 14.63 -3.58 5.02
C PRO A 185 14.21 -3.90 6.47
N ILE A 186 13.67 -5.11 6.71
CA ILE A 186 13.15 -5.53 8.01
C ILE A 186 14.21 -6.28 8.83
N ALA A 187 15.24 -6.82 8.16
CA ALA A 187 16.36 -7.56 8.76
C ALA A 187 17.52 -6.63 9.11
#